data_AF-A0AAP0P4D9-F1
#
_entry.id   AF-A0AAP0P4D9-F1
#
_cell.length_a   1.000
_cell.length_b   1.000
_cell.length_c   1.000
_cell.angle_alpha   90.00
_cell.angle_beta   90.00
_cell.angle_gamma   90.00
#
_symmetry.space_group_name_H-M   'P 1'
#
loop_
_entity.id
_entity.type
_entity.pdbx_description
1 polymer ?
#
loop_
_entity_poly.entity_id
_entity_poly.type
_entity_poly.pdbx_seq_one_letter_code
_entity_poly.pdbx_strand_id
1 'polypeptide(L)'
;MSRTSNESEEKFKELSSDLHEAKELCTSLQTDIVKLKEQNTNFEKVITKFYAIRKSPHEVIEDDLDSQCECLLQDDPELWSFDNHADPSTADYIVALEQELQTLRNHVDNLQSKFRMGLEIEHHLKKKVKKLEKREILLHNLVKIGISKLRDFHTEHRVEVVGLFEQEKAQFKSMLDVIGERVKQLDEKRLYACELLQTGVKVDDIECRDVHIATDSNSGAVLEEKAPASPKIIAGEYDASDSLAQALREKVAALLLLSQQEERHLLDRNLNVALQKKIEELQRNLRQVTNEKVKALMELARLRSIVHGMKHRTSLDEKGEKSNPAVERGGKLKSLLKKTRLSNLISSLDTSGNEDHAHRINCDDDGTSIKFKYPVDFVRLRIENATFKESIESLEHLTTTIHRLRLSLMKARDAEASPDGVGSITEALEEVIDEAKLVKTALGSSLPVSWSAEAESGLFNESLINEMIDDCGDSGSEKLDSVTAAGFEMVELVKLAAQILKERITEEDTGDAS
;
A
#
# COMPACT_ATOMS: atom_id res chain seq x y z
N MET A 1 42.13 -137.19 24.08
CA MET A 1 41.15 -136.68 25.07
C MET A 1 41.45 -135.23 25.42
N SER A 2 42.40 -134.91 26.31
CA SER A 2 42.57 -133.53 26.81
C SER A 2 42.98 -132.51 25.74
N ARG A 3 44.00 -132.80 24.92
CA ARG A 3 44.53 -131.84 23.92
C ARG A 3 43.48 -131.38 22.90
N THR A 4 42.76 -132.35 22.33
CA THR A 4 41.62 -132.13 21.42
C THR A 4 40.46 -131.38 22.08
N SER A 5 40.32 -131.44 23.41
CA SER A 5 39.30 -130.69 24.16
C SER A 5 39.68 -129.21 24.22
N ASN A 6 40.93 -128.89 24.57
CA ASN A 6 41.43 -127.52 24.59
C ASN A 6 41.35 -126.85 23.20
N GLU A 7 41.77 -127.54 22.14
CA GLU A 7 41.69 -127.04 20.76
C GLU A 7 40.26 -126.73 20.32
N SER A 8 39.26 -127.48 20.82
CA SER A 8 37.84 -127.16 20.59
C SER A 8 37.31 -126.02 21.46
N GLU A 9 37.87 -125.82 22.66
CA GLU A 9 37.49 -124.75 23.57
C GLU A 9 38.07 -123.39 23.14
N GLU A 10 39.30 -123.37 22.60
CA GLU A 10 39.90 -122.17 21.99
C GLU A 10 39.11 -121.72 20.76
N LYS A 11 38.79 -122.64 19.84
CA LYS A 11 37.94 -122.34 18.67
C LYS A 11 36.52 -121.91 19.06
N PHE A 12 35.97 -122.43 20.15
CA PHE A 12 34.68 -121.97 20.66
C PHE A 12 34.77 -120.53 21.19
N LYS A 13 35.88 -120.14 21.82
CA LYS A 13 36.12 -118.76 22.28
C LYS A 13 36.35 -117.80 21.11
N GLU A 14 37.13 -118.21 20.12
CA GLU A 14 37.37 -117.48 18.86
C GLU A 14 36.03 -117.21 18.13
N LEU A 15 35.26 -118.25 17.82
CA LEU A 15 33.93 -118.13 17.21
C LEU A 15 32.92 -117.36 18.08
N SER A 16 33.10 -117.32 19.41
CA SER A 16 32.28 -116.50 20.30
C SER A 16 32.68 -115.02 20.27
N SER A 17 33.96 -114.69 19.99
CA SER A 17 34.41 -113.31 19.73
C SER A 17 33.88 -112.85 18.38
N ASP A 18 34.09 -113.62 17.32
CA ASP A 18 33.59 -113.32 15.96
C ASP A 18 32.07 -113.09 15.96
N LEU A 19 31.30 -113.92 16.68
CA LEU A 19 29.86 -113.79 16.81
C LEU A 19 29.45 -112.58 17.68
N HIS A 20 30.27 -112.17 18.64
CA HIS A 20 30.05 -110.95 19.42
C HIS A 20 30.34 -109.69 18.59
N GLU A 21 31.46 -109.66 17.87
CA GLU A 21 31.87 -108.55 17.00
C GLU A 21 30.90 -108.38 15.82
N ALA A 22 30.51 -109.47 15.16
CA ALA A 22 29.47 -109.46 14.13
C ALA A 22 28.12 -108.94 14.69
N LYS A 23 27.77 -109.29 15.93
CA LYS A 23 26.56 -108.78 16.59
C LYS A 23 26.66 -107.29 16.91
N GLU A 24 27.82 -106.79 17.34
CA GLU A 24 28.04 -105.36 17.55
C GLU A 24 27.95 -104.57 16.23
N LEU A 25 28.58 -105.05 15.17
CA LEU A 25 28.45 -104.50 13.81
C LEU A 25 27.00 -104.49 13.33
N CYS A 26 26.24 -105.58 13.54
CA CYS A 26 24.81 -105.61 13.26
C CYS A 26 24.02 -104.57 14.08
N THR A 27 24.36 -104.34 15.36
CA THR A 27 23.70 -103.28 16.13
C THR A 27 24.05 -101.88 15.66
N SER A 28 25.30 -101.61 15.27
CA SER A 28 25.71 -100.31 14.70
C SER A 28 24.96 -100.04 13.39
N LEU A 29 25.00 -100.98 12.45
CA LEU A 29 24.28 -100.87 11.17
C LEU A 29 22.77 -100.68 11.37
N GLN A 30 22.17 -101.35 12.36
CA GLN A 30 20.76 -101.15 12.70
C GLN A 30 20.49 -99.74 13.23
N THR A 31 21.37 -99.15 14.05
CA THR A 31 21.24 -97.75 14.49
C THR A 31 21.44 -96.75 13.35
N ASP A 32 22.39 -97.00 12.45
CA ASP A 32 22.62 -96.13 11.28
C ASP A 32 21.45 -96.19 10.29
N ILE A 33 20.85 -97.37 10.07
CA ILE A 33 19.64 -97.52 9.25
C ILE A 33 18.45 -96.75 9.85
N VAL A 34 18.28 -96.74 11.18
CA VAL A 34 17.23 -95.94 11.84
C VAL A 34 17.49 -94.45 11.68
N LYS A 35 18.73 -94.00 11.89
CA LYS A 35 19.14 -92.60 11.74
C LYS A 35 19.00 -92.09 10.31
N LEU A 36 19.41 -92.87 9.31
CA LEU A 36 19.24 -92.54 7.89
C LEU A 36 17.75 -92.46 7.50
N LYS A 37 16.89 -93.35 8.03
CA LYS A 37 15.43 -93.24 7.84
C LYS A 37 14.85 -91.99 8.45
N GLU A 38 15.25 -91.63 9.68
CA GLU A 38 14.82 -90.38 10.30
C GLU A 38 15.22 -89.16 9.46
N GLN A 39 16.47 -89.13 8.98
CA GLN A 39 16.97 -88.09 8.08
C GLN A 39 16.17 -88.05 6.76
N ASN A 40 15.88 -89.20 6.13
CA ASN A 40 15.05 -89.25 4.91
C ASN A 40 13.66 -88.63 5.15
N THR A 41 12.98 -89.02 6.23
CA THR A 41 11.67 -88.41 6.57
C THR A 41 11.75 -86.93 6.88
N ASN A 42 12.92 -86.39 7.23
CA ASN A 42 13.10 -84.95 7.44
C ASN A 42 13.41 -84.23 6.13
N PHE A 43 14.15 -84.83 5.20
CA PHE A 43 14.30 -84.32 3.84
C PHE A 43 12.97 -84.33 3.09
N GLU A 44 12.18 -85.41 3.15
CA GLU A 44 10.80 -85.49 2.62
C GLU A 44 9.95 -84.28 3.06
N LYS A 45 9.88 -84.03 4.38
CA LYS A 45 9.15 -82.88 4.96
C LYS A 45 9.69 -81.52 4.51
N VAL A 46 10.96 -81.41 4.12
CA VAL A 46 11.58 -80.18 3.61
C VAL A 46 11.25 -80.00 2.14
N ILE A 47 11.41 -81.04 1.31
CA ILE A 47 11.05 -81.08 -0.11
C ILE A 47 9.58 -80.67 -0.29
N THR A 48 8.65 -81.35 0.39
CA THR A 48 7.22 -81.04 0.28
C THR A 48 6.88 -79.61 0.74
N LYS A 49 7.63 -79.02 1.68
CA LYS A 49 7.45 -77.62 2.09
C LYS A 49 7.91 -76.62 1.03
N PHE A 50 9.12 -76.78 0.48
CA PHE A 50 9.60 -75.91 -0.60
C PHE A 50 8.73 -76.07 -1.85
N TYR A 51 8.32 -77.30 -2.17
CA TYR A 51 7.40 -77.60 -3.25
C TYR A 51 6.01 -76.97 -3.05
N ALA A 52 5.49 -76.93 -1.81
CA ALA A 52 4.25 -76.23 -1.48
C ALA A 52 4.38 -74.69 -1.48
N ILE A 53 5.58 -74.13 -1.29
CA ILE A 53 5.85 -72.69 -1.48
C ILE A 53 5.90 -72.36 -2.99
N ARG A 54 6.47 -73.24 -3.80
CA ARG A 54 6.49 -73.14 -5.27
C ARG A 54 5.09 -73.23 -5.88
N LYS A 55 4.25 -74.16 -5.40
CA LYS A 55 2.87 -74.33 -5.90
C LYS A 55 1.97 -73.18 -5.45
N SER A 56 1.94 -72.13 -6.27
CA SER A 56 0.86 -71.14 -6.32
C SER A 56 -0.51 -71.85 -6.29
N PRO A 57 -1.54 -71.33 -5.58
CA PRO A 57 -2.74 -72.08 -5.19
C PRO A 57 -3.76 -72.31 -6.33
N HIS A 58 -3.30 -72.73 -7.50
CA HIS A 58 -4.14 -73.06 -8.66
C HIS A 58 -3.72 -74.31 -9.46
N GLU A 59 -2.53 -74.89 -9.24
CA GLU A 59 -2.13 -76.16 -9.89
C GLU A 59 -2.14 -77.34 -8.91
N VAL A 60 -3.23 -78.11 -8.96
CA VAL A 60 -3.39 -79.36 -8.20
C VAL A 60 -3.04 -80.53 -9.12
N ILE A 61 -1.80 -81.00 -8.99
CA ILE A 61 -1.32 -82.28 -9.49
C ILE A 61 -0.76 -83.05 -8.29
N GLU A 62 -1.06 -84.35 -8.21
CA GLU A 62 -0.44 -85.29 -7.26
C GLU A 62 0.90 -85.76 -7.85
N ASP A 63 1.98 -85.05 -7.53
CA ASP A 63 3.33 -85.36 -8.00
C ASP A 63 4.10 -86.20 -6.98
N ASP A 64 4.76 -87.26 -7.45
CA ASP A 64 5.60 -88.14 -6.64
C ASP A 64 6.82 -87.39 -6.07
N LEU A 65 7.43 -87.90 -4.99
CA LEU A 65 8.53 -87.23 -4.30
C LEU A 65 9.73 -86.98 -5.24
N ASP A 66 10.05 -87.94 -6.11
CA ASP A 66 11.13 -87.80 -7.09
C ASP A 66 10.82 -86.68 -8.09
N SER A 67 9.55 -86.53 -8.53
CA SER A 67 9.11 -85.42 -9.37
C SER A 67 9.12 -84.07 -8.63
N GLN A 68 8.77 -84.04 -7.34
CA GLN A 68 8.91 -82.85 -6.49
C GLN A 68 10.38 -82.42 -6.39
N CYS A 69 11.31 -83.38 -6.25
CA CYS A 69 12.75 -83.13 -6.24
C CYS A 69 13.25 -82.60 -7.58
N GLU A 70 12.88 -83.24 -8.70
CA GLU A 70 13.29 -82.82 -10.04
C GLU A 70 12.77 -81.41 -10.37
N CYS A 71 11.52 -81.08 -10.00
CA CYS A 71 10.98 -79.72 -10.13
C CYS A 71 11.77 -78.66 -9.34
N LEU A 72 12.22 -78.97 -8.12
CA LEU A 72 12.98 -78.02 -7.28
C LEU A 72 14.46 -77.92 -7.69
N LEU A 73 15.03 -78.96 -8.32
CA LEU A 73 16.39 -78.97 -8.84
C LEU A 73 16.53 -78.27 -10.21
N GLN A 74 15.42 -78.08 -10.93
CA GLN A 74 15.36 -77.34 -12.19
C GLN A 74 15.08 -75.83 -12.00
N ASP A 75 14.95 -75.35 -10.76
CA ASP A 75 14.68 -73.94 -10.49
C ASP A 75 15.93 -73.05 -10.58
N ASP A 76 15.77 -71.90 -11.23
CA ASP A 76 16.79 -70.86 -11.24
C ASP A 76 17.07 -70.38 -9.80
N PRO A 77 18.36 -70.23 -9.40
CA PRO A 77 18.72 -69.87 -8.03
C PRO A 77 18.26 -68.45 -7.64
N GLU A 78 18.01 -67.58 -8.62
CA GLU A 78 17.44 -66.24 -8.41
C GLU A 78 16.01 -66.30 -7.86
N LEU A 79 15.22 -67.31 -8.25
CA LEU A 79 13.83 -67.54 -7.85
C LEU A 79 13.68 -67.88 -6.35
N TRP A 80 14.78 -68.33 -5.72
CA TRP A 80 14.86 -68.63 -4.29
C TRP A 80 15.78 -67.67 -3.52
N SER A 81 16.29 -66.62 -4.18
CA SER A 81 17.12 -65.59 -3.54
C SER A 81 16.27 -64.46 -2.96
N PHE A 82 16.50 -64.12 -1.69
CA PHE A 82 15.85 -62.97 -1.04
C PHE A 82 16.69 -61.69 -1.15
N ASP A 83 17.96 -61.79 -1.58
CA ASP A 83 18.85 -60.66 -1.89
C ASP A 83 18.51 -60.04 -3.25
N ASN A 84 17.24 -59.64 -3.43
CA ASN A 84 16.78 -58.98 -4.63
C ASN A 84 17.35 -57.54 -4.64
N HIS A 85 18.47 -57.32 -5.34
CA HIS A 85 19.26 -56.06 -5.34
C HIS A 85 18.52 -54.79 -5.84
N ALA A 86 17.20 -54.87 -6.05
CA ALA A 86 16.32 -53.76 -6.40
C ALA A 86 15.58 -53.15 -5.19
N ASP A 87 15.41 -53.90 -4.09
CA ASP A 87 14.77 -53.38 -2.87
C ASP A 87 15.79 -52.61 -2.01
N PRO A 88 15.47 -51.40 -1.50
CA PRO A 88 16.37 -50.64 -0.64
C PRO A 88 16.60 -51.38 0.68
N SER A 89 17.83 -51.37 1.19
CA SER A 89 18.15 -52.06 2.44
C SER A 89 17.29 -51.50 3.58
N THR A 90 16.93 -52.34 4.55
CA THR A 90 16.23 -51.89 5.75
C THR A 90 17.00 -50.78 6.49
N ALA A 91 18.34 -50.78 6.38
CA ALA A 91 19.19 -49.70 6.86
C ALA A 91 18.95 -48.37 6.13
N ASP A 92 18.82 -48.37 4.80
CA ASP A 92 18.59 -47.16 4.00
C ASP A 92 17.21 -46.55 4.31
N TYR A 93 16.19 -47.40 4.50
CA TYR A 93 14.86 -46.97 4.93
C TYR A 93 14.87 -46.34 6.33
N ILE A 94 15.60 -46.92 7.28
CA ILE A 94 15.78 -46.33 8.62
C ILE A 94 16.47 -44.98 8.53
N VAL A 95 17.56 -44.87 7.75
CA VAL A 95 18.30 -43.61 7.55
C VAL A 95 17.42 -42.53 6.87
N ALA A 96 16.54 -42.91 5.94
CA ALA A 96 15.57 -42.00 5.35
C ALA A 96 14.56 -41.46 6.39
N LEU A 97 14.01 -42.33 7.24
CA LEU A 97 13.10 -41.92 8.33
C LEU A 97 13.79 -41.03 9.37
N GLU A 98 15.05 -41.31 9.73
CA GLU A 98 15.82 -40.46 10.64
C GLU A 98 16.07 -39.06 10.05
N GLN A 99 16.35 -38.98 8.74
CA GLN A 99 16.45 -37.71 8.03
C GLN A 99 15.12 -36.97 8.01
N GLU A 100 13.99 -37.63 7.69
CA GLU A 100 12.66 -37.02 7.73
C GLU A 100 12.33 -36.47 9.12
N LEU A 101 12.54 -37.26 10.19
CA LEU A 101 12.34 -36.81 11.57
C LEU A 101 13.19 -35.59 11.93
N GLN A 102 14.45 -35.53 11.49
CA GLN A 102 15.29 -34.35 11.74
C GLN A 102 14.85 -33.14 10.90
N THR A 103 14.38 -33.32 9.66
CA THR A 103 13.80 -32.19 8.89
C THR A 103 12.50 -31.69 9.52
N LEU A 104 11.63 -32.59 10.02
CA LEU A 104 10.39 -32.22 10.72
C LEU A 104 10.70 -31.45 12.01
N ARG A 105 11.69 -31.90 12.79
CA ARG A 105 12.18 -31.18 13.97
C ARG A 105 12.66 -29.76 13.63
N ASN A 106 13.49 -29.63 12.60
CA ASN A 106 13.96 -28.32 12.11
C ASN A 106 12.78 -27.41 11.69
N HIS A 107 11.71 -27.97 11.12
CA HIS A 107 10.49 -27.22 10.78
C HIS A 107 9.69 -26.79 12.03
N VAL A 108 9.59 -27.64 13.05
CA VAL A 108 8.94 -27.29 14.34
C VAL A 108 9.69 -26.17 15.04
N ASP A 109 11.03 -26.23 15.11
CA ASP A 109 11.86 -25.17 15.70
C ASP A 109 11.73 -23.84 14.91
N ASN A 110 11.63 -23.92 13.58
CA ASN A 110 11.38 -22.79 12.69
C ASN A 110 9.98 -22.16 12.95
N LEU A 111 8.93 -22.98 13.10
CA LEU A 111 7.59 -22.53 13.45
C LEU A 111 7.54 -21.90 14.85
N GLN A 112 8.24 -22.47 15.83
CA GLN A 112 8.30 -21.94 17.19
C GLN A 112 9.02 -20.59 17.26
N SER A 113 10.10 -20.40 16.48
CA SER A 113 10.77 -19.09 16.40
C SER A 113 9.91 -18.03 15.70
N LYS A 114 9.21 -18.39 14.62
CA LYS A 114 8.21 -17.52 13.96
C LYS A 114 7.05 -17.14 14.90
N PHE A 115 6.54 -18.07 15.69
CA PHE A 115 5.48 -17.81 16.66
C PHE A 115 5.93 -16.84 17.76
N ARG A 116 7.16 -16.99 18.26
CA ARG A 116 7.78 -16.06 19.22
C ARG A 116 7.87 -14.64 18.65
N MET A 117 8.41 -14.49 17.44
CA MET A 117 8.48 -13.20 16.74
C MET A 117 7.08 -12.61 16.49
N GLY A 118 6.08 -13.45 16.19
CA GLY A 118 4.68 -13.04 16.05
C GLY A 118 4.09 -12.45 17.34
N LEU A 119 4.39 -13.04 18.50
CA LEU A 119 3.98 -12.53 19.82
C LEU A 119 4.67 -11.20 20.17
N GLU A 120 5.95 -11.04 19.81
CA GLU A 120 6.69 -9.78 20.01
C GLU A 120 6.09 -8.65 19.14
N ILE A 121 5.72 -8.96 17.90
CA ILE A 121 5.01 -8.04 16.99
C ILE A 121 3.62 -7.70 17.54
N GLU A 122 2.83 -8.70 18.00
CA GLU A 122 1.52 -8.46 18.60
C GLU A 122 1.65 -7.54 19.83
N HIS A 123 2.61 -7.80 20.72
CA HIS A 123 2.85 -6.98 21.90
C HIS A 123 3.17 -5.51 21.54
N HIS A 124 4.05 -5.29 20.55
CA HIS A 124 4.39 -3.93 20.08
C HIS A 124 3.19 -3.21 19.46
N LEU A 125 2.39 -3.90 18.64
CA LEU A 125 1.15 -3.36 18.09
C LEU A 125 0.16 -3.01 19.20
N LYS A 126 0.02 -3.87 20.23
CA LYS A 126 -0.83 -3.67 21.40
C LYS A 126 -0.37 -2.49 22.28
N LYS A 127 0.95 -2.25 22.40
CA LYS A 127 1.54 -1.02 23.02
C LYS A 127 1.17 0.22 22.19
N LYS A 128 1.28 0.16 20.86
CA LYS A 128 0.96 1.27 19.94
C LYS A 128 -0.53 1.62 19.94
N VAL A 129 -1.43 0.64 19.82
CA VAL A 129 -2.89 0.85 19.87
C VAL A 129 -3.28 1.55 21.17
N LYS A 130 -2.83 1.07 22.34
CA LYS A 130 -3.07 1.74 23.63
C LYS A 130 -2.52 3.16 23.75
N LYS A 131 -1.50 3.53 22.96
CA LYS A 131 -0.96 4.90 22.90
C LYS A 131 -1.84 5.80 22.00
N LEU A 132 -2.41 5.24 20.93
CA LEU A 132 -3.36 5.92 20.04
C LEU A 132 -4.73 6.13 20.70
N GLU A 133 -5.32 5.09 21.31
CA GLU A 133 -6.58 5.17 22.07
C GLU A 133 -6.54 6.31 23.11
N LYS A 134 -5.44 6.42 23.87
CA LYS A 134 -5.24 7.51 24.84
C LYS A 134 -5.17 8.90 24.18
N ARG A 135 -4.51 9.02 23.03
CA ARG A 135 -4.44 10.29 22.27
C ARG A 135 -5.81 10.67 21.70
N GLU A 136 -6.56 9.70 21.19
CA GLU A 136 -7.92 9.88 20.68
C GLU A 136 -8.87 10.37 21.77
N ILE A 137 -8.88 9.72 22.95
CA ILE A 137 -9.70 10.15 24.10
C ILE A 137 -9.35 11.59 24.52
N LEU A 138 -8.07 11.97 24.55
CA LEU A 138 -7.64 13.33 24.88
C LEU A 138 -8.09 14.35 23.82
N LEU A 139 -7.93 14.05 22.53
CA LEU A 139 -8.37 14.92 21.44
C LEU A 139 -9.90 15.07 21.41
N HIS A 140 -10.65 13.98 21.57
CA HIS A 140 -12.10 14.00 21.67
C HIS A 140 -12.57 14.86 22.84
N ASN A 141 -11.93 14.75 24.01
CA ASN A 141 -12.26 15.57 25.18
C ASN A 141 -11.93 17.06 24.95
N LEU A 142 -10.80 17.38 24.31
CA LEU A 142 -10.45 18.76 23.95
C LEU A 142 -11.48 19.37 22.97
N VAL A 143 -11.84 18.63 21.92
CA VAL A 143 -12.88 19.03 20.95
C VAL A 143 -14.24 19.20 21.62
N LYS A 144 -14.63 18.28 22.52
CA LYS A 144 -15.87 18.39 23.32
C LYS A 144 -15.90 19.63 24.21
N ILE A 145 -14.76 20.02 24.80
CA ILE A 145 -14.63 21.26 25.58
C ILE A 145 -14.73 22.48 24.66
N GLY A 146 -14.05 22.49 23.50
CA GLY A 146 -14.10 23.57 22.52
C GLY A 146 -15.50 23.81 21.96
N ILE A 147 -16.18 22.74 21.51
CA ILE A 147 -17.58 22.78 21.04
C ILE A 147 -18.51 23.27 22.15
N SER A 148 -18.26 22.89 23.41
CA SER A 148 -19.06 23.38 24.54
C SER A 148 -18.87 24.88 24.74
N LYS A 149 -17.63 25.36 24.89
CA LYS A 149 -17.34 26.81 25.00
C LYS A 149 -17.95 27.62 23.85
N LEU A 150 -17.85 27.13 22.61
CA LEU A 150 -18.40 27.80 21.43
C LEU A 150 -19.94 27.84 21.45
N ARG A 151 -20.60 26.74 21.83
CA ARG A 151 -22.06 26.69 22.01
C ARG A 151 -22.50 27.66 23.11
N ASP A 152 -21.78 27.68 24.22
CA ASP A 152 -22.13 28.46 25.40
C ASP A 152 -22.00 29.98 25.10
N PHE A 153 -20.89 30.39 24.46
CA PHE A 153 -20.71 31.74 23.90
C PHE A 153 -21.78 32.12 22.87
N HIS A 154 -22.11 31.21 21.93
CA HIS A 154 -23.19 31.43 20.98
C HIS A 154 -24.57 31.60 21.67
N THR A 155 -24.84 30.87 22.76
CA THR A 155 -26.09 31.08 23.52
C THR A 155 -26.12 32.41 24.26
N GLU A 156 -24.99 32.88 24.79
CA GLU A 156 -24.84 34.19 25.42
C GLU A 156 -25.07 35.33 24.42
N HIS A 157 -24.32 35.36 23.32
CA HIS A 157 -24.46 36.37 22.26
C HIS A 157 -25.86 36.34 21.61
N ARG A 158 -26.53 35.17 21.54
CA ARG A 158 -27.93 35.09 21.08
C ARG A 158 -28.91 35.72 22.07
N VAL A 159 -28.67 35.60 23.37
CA VAL A 159 -29.50 36.26 24.41
C VAL A 159 -29.31 37.78 24.36
N GLU A 160 -28.08 38.25 24.20
CA GLU A 160 -27.77 39.69 24.04
C GLU A 160 -28.48 40.29 22.82
N VAL A 161 -28.34 39.68 21.63
CA VAL A 161 -28.98 40.14 20.39
C VAL A 161 -30.51 40.15 20.49
N VAL A 162 -31.12 39.15 21.14
CA VAL A 162 -32.57 39.14 21.40
C VAL A 162 -32.97 40.25 22.39
N GLY A 163 -32.13 40.53 23.40
CA GLY A 163 -32.33 41.65 24.32
C GLY A 163 -32.31 43.01 23.62
N LEU A 164 -31.37 43.23 22.71
CA LEU A 164 -31.29 44.44 21.88
C LEU A 164 -32.53 44.60 21.00
N PHE A 165 -32.99 43.55 20.32
CA PHE A 165 -34.20 43.63 19.49
C PHE A 165 -35.47 43.91 20.31
N GLU A 166 -35.63 43.34 21.51
CA GLU A 166 -36.75 43.68 22.39
C GLU A 166 -36.64 45.12 22.94
N GLN A 167 -35.44 45.64 23.16
CA GLN A 167 -35.20 47.03 23.53
C GLN A 167 -35.56 48.01 22.39
N GLU A 168 -35.10 47.75 21.16
CA GLU A 168 -35.46 48.55 19.98
C GLU A 168 -36.97 48.53 19.74
N LYS A 169 -37.60 47.35 19.79
CA LYS A 169 -39.05 47.15 19.69
C LYS A 169 -39.83 47.95 20.74
N ALA A 170 -39.31 48.05 21.97
CA ALA A 170 -39.89 48.90 23.01
C ALA A 170 -39.73 50.40 22.71
N GLN A 171 -38.57 50.83 22.18
CA GLN A 171 -38.34 52.22 21.74
C GLN A 171 -39.25 52.61 20.57
N PHE A 172 -39.33 51.77 19.52
CA PHE A 172 -40.23 51.98 18.38
C PHE A 172 -41.68 52.05 18.82
N LYS A 173 -42.12 51.19 19.76
CA LYS A 173 -43.47 51.27 20.33
C LYS A 173 -43.69 52.60 21.04
N SER A 174 -42.79 53.01 21.94
CA SER A 174 -42.92 54.30 22.65
C SER A 174 -42.94 55.49 21.69
N MET A 175 -42.18 55.45 20.59
CA MET A 175 -42.20 56.49 19.55
C MET A 175 -43.51 56.48 18.76
N LEU A 176 -44.06 55.31 18.43
CA LEU A 176 -45.38 55.17 17.80
C LEU A 176 -46.52 55.66 18.71
N ASP A 177 -46.46 55.38 20.02
CA ASP A 177 -47.42 55.86 21.00
C ASP A 177 -47.40 57.41 21.05
N VAL A 178 -46.21 58.03 21.11
CA VAL A 178 -46.04 59.51 21.06
C VAL A 178 -46.49 60.12 19.73
N ILE A 179 -46.27 59.44 18.60
CA ILE A 179 -46.79 59.88 17.29
C ILE A 179 -48.32 59.79 17.29
N GLY A 180 -48.90 58.71 17.80
CA GLY A 180 -50.35 58.52 17.92
C GLY A 180 -51.03 59.56 18.82
N GLU A 181 -50.38 59.96 19.92
CA GLU A 181 -50.84 61.09 20.74
C GLU A 181 -50.78 62.41 19.97
N ARG A 182 -49.72 62.68 19.21
CA ARG A 182 -49.62 63.90 18.37
C ARG A 182 -50.66 63.93 17.26
N VAL A 183 -50.99 62.79 16.64
CA VAL A 183 -52.07 62.67 15.64
C VAL A 183 -53.42 63.00 16.28
N LYS A 184 -53.75 62.38 17.42
CA LYS A 184 -54.98 62.69 18.19
C LYS A 184 -55.07 64.19 18.52
N GLN A 185 -54.00 64.80 19.02
CA GLN A 185 -53.96 66.24 19.30
C GLN A 185 -54.13 67.12 18.05
N LEU A 186 -53.73 66.65 16.86
CA LEU A 186 -53.93 67.36 15.60
C LEU A 186 -55.37 67.21 15.09
N ASP A 187 -55.98 66.04 15.26
CA ASP A 187 -57.38 65.81 14.89
C ASP A 187 -58.34 66.53 15.86
N GLU A 188 -58.04 66.55 17.16
CA GLU A 188 -58.73 67.41 18.15
C GLU A 188 -58.62 68.89 17.77
N LYS A 189 -57.42 69.39 17.44
CA LYS A 189 -57.23 70.78 16.98
C LYS A 189 -57.95 71.08 15.66
N ARG A 190 -58.06 70.10 14.76
CA ARG A 190 -58.87 70.20 13.53
C ARG A 190 -60.36 70.30 13.86
N LEU A 191 -60.87 69.46 14.76
CA LEU A 191 -62.28 69.48 15.18
C LEU A 191 -62.62 70.83 15.82
N TYR A 192 -61.82 71.32 16.78
CA TYR A 192 -62.00 72.65 17.36
C TYR A 192 -61.91 73.78 16.32
N ALA A 193 -61.00 73.69 15.34
CA ALA A 193 -60.92 74.67 14.26
C ALA A 193 -62.15 74.64 13.32
N CYS A 194 -62.71 73.46 13.07
CA CYS A 194 -63.95 73.29 12.31
C CYS A 194 -65.19 73.80 13.07
N GLU A 195 -65.30 73.56 14.38
CA GLU A 195 -66.38 74.11 15.21
C GLU A 195 -66.31 75.65 15.29
N LEU A 196 -65.10 76.21 15.40
CA LEU A 196 -64.89 77.66 15.38
C LEU A 196 -65.29 78.27 14.04
N LEU A 197 -65.03 77.59 12.92
CA LEU A 197 -65.47 78.01 11.58
C LEU A 197 -66.98 77.84 11.36
N GLN A 198 -67.61 76.79 11.90
CA GLN A 198 -69.07 76.57 11.79
C GLN A 198 -69.91 77.61 12.56
N THR A 199 -69.29 78.38 13.45
CA THR A 199 -69.97 79.46 14.19
C THR A 199 -70.13 80.76 13.36
N GLY A 200 -69.57 80.83 12.14
CA GLY A 200 -69.65 82.02 11.28
C GLY A 200 -69.96 81.72 9.81
N VAL A 201 -70.84 82.53 9.23
CA VAL A 201 -71.18 82.63 7.79
C VAL A 201 -72.03 81.48 7.21
N LYS A 202 -73.31 81.78 6.98
CA LYS A 202 -74.08 81.20 5.86
C LYS A 202 -73.81 82.00 4.60
N VAL A 203 -73.52 81.36 3.47
CA VAL A 203 -73.70 81.91 2.10
C VAL A 203 -74.14 80.75 1.18
N ASP A 204 -75.00 81.07 0.21
CA ASP A 204 -75.65 80.12 -0.71
C ASP A 204 -74.79 79.72 -1.92
N ASP A 205 -75.36 78.86 -2.77
CA ASP A 205 -74.82 78.36 -4.03
C ASP A 205 -74.31 79.44 -4.99
N ILE A 206 -73.15 79.20 -5.63
CA ILE A 206 -72.77 79.84 -6.89
C ILE A 206 -72.33 78.77 -7.89
N GLU A 207 -73.18 78.56 -8.90
CA GLU A 207 -72.89 77.79 -10.12
C GLU A 207 -71.74 78.44 -10.91
N CYS A 208 -70.77 77.64 -11.38
CA CYS A 208 -69.75 78.09 -12.34
C CYS A 208 -69.51 77.00 -13.40
N ARG A 209 -69.60 77.41 -14.68
CA ARG A 209 -69.49 76.54 -15.85
C ARG A 209 -68.04 76.41 -16.32
N ASP A 210 -67.70 75.24 -16.86
CA ASP A 210 -66.44 75.01 -17.59
C ASP A 210 -66.70 75.05 -19.11
N VAL A 211 -65.85 75.74 -19.88
CA VAL A 211 -66.11 76.07 -21.31
C VAL A 211 -64.82 76.24 -22.15
N HIS A 212 -64.29 75.15 -22.70
CA HIS A 212 -63.43 75.12 -23.90
C HIS A 212 -63.76 73.82 -24.68
N ILE A 213 -64.09 73.76 -25.99
CA ILE A 213 -63.59 74.40 -27.23
C ILE A 213 -62.18 73.88 -27.62
N ALA A 214 -61.94 73.17 -28.74
CA ALA A 214 -62.81 72.48 -29.72
C ALA A 214 -61.97 71.50 -30.60
N THR A 215 -62.65 70.62 -31.37
CA THR A 215 -62.30 69.95 -32.68
C THR A 215 -60.84 69.97 -33.19
N ASP A 216 -60.27 68.90 -33.78
CA ASP A 216 -60.86 67.76 -34.54
C ASP A 216 -59.88 66.53 -34.52
N SER A 217 -59.93 65.41 -35.29
CA SER A 217 -60.62 65.01 -36.53
C SER A 217 -60.68 63.46 -36.75
N ASN A 218 -60.95 63.05 -38.00
CA ASN A 218 -60.88 61.73 -38.65
C ASN A 218 -59.83 60.70 -38.15
N SER A 219 -60.03 59.37 -38.29
CA SER A 219 -61.22 58.56 -38.67
C SER A 219 -60.88 57.06 -38.60
N GLY A 220 -61.77 56.17 -38.11
CA GLY A 220 -61.48 54.73 -38.16
C GLY A 220 -62.45 53.74 -37.48
N ALA A 221 -63.66 53.59 -38.01
CA ALA A 221 -64.49 52.37 -38.00
C ALA A 221 -64.81 51.59 -36.69
N VAL A 222 -66.13 51.52 -36.42
CA VAL A 222 -66.89 50.41 -35.75
C VAL A 222 -66.70 50.20 -34.25
N LEU A 223 -67.82 50.26 -33.52
CA LEU A 223 -67.94 49.78 -32.14
C LEU A 223 -68.23 48.27 -32.12
N GLU A 224 -67.74 47.57 -31.11
CA GLU A 224 -68.61 46.64 -30.39
C GLU A 224 -68.44 46.82 -28.87
N GLU A 225 -69.59 46.85 -28.21
CA GLU A 225 -69.92 47.10 -26.81
C GLU A 225 -68.86 46.79 -25.72
N LYS A 226 -68.27 47.87 -25.15
CA LYS A 226 -68.02 47.96 -23.70
C LYS A 226 -68.41 49.34 -23.16
N ALA A 227 -69.20 49.35 -22.09
CA ALA A 227 -69.69 50.58 -21.48
C ALA A 227 -68.56 51.39 -20.82
N PRO A 228 -68.49 52.72 -21.01
CA PRO A 228 -67.52 53.58 -20.35
C PRO A 228 -67.87 53.82 -18.88
N ALA A 229 -66.89 54.26 -18.10
CA ALA A 229 -66.99 54.38 -16.64
C ALA A 229 -67.88 55.55 -16.17
N SER A 230 -68.38 55.42 -14.93
CA SER A 230 -68.56 56.57 -14.04
C SER A 230 -67.40 56.56 -13.03
N PRO A 231 -66.73 57.70 -12.77
CA PRO A 231 -65.51 57.73 -11.96
C PRO A 231 -65.84 57.69 -10.47
N LYS A 232 -65.83 56.50 -9.87
CA LYS A 232 -66.05 56.35 -8.43
C LYS A 232 -64.71 56.38 -7.67
N ILE A 233 -64.34 57.57 -7.20
CA ILE A 233 -63.19 57.76 -6.30
C ILE A 233 -63.45 56.97 -5.01
N ILE A 234 -62.67 55.91 -4.79
CA ILE A 234 -62.64 55.11 -3.56
C ILE A 234 -61.18 54.88 -3.18
N ALA A 235 -60.90 55.01 -1.88
CA ALA A 235 -59.60 54.91 -1.21
C ALA A 235 -58.54 54.01 -1.90
N GLY A 236 -57.49 54.65 -2.41
CA GLY A 236 -56.31 53.98 -2.96
C GLY A 236 -55.38 53.46 -1.86
N GLU A 237 -55.75 52.33 -1.24
CA GLU A 237 -54.90 51.64 -0.25
C GLU A 237 -54.77 50.13 -0.53
N TYR A 238 -55.68 49.54 -1.31
CA TYR A 238 -55.62 48.13 -1.74
C TYR A 238 -54.45 47.83 -2.69
N ASP A 239 -54.16 48.74 -3.61
CA ASP A 239 -53.20 48.55 -4.70
C ASP A 239 -51.75 48.41 -4.19
N ALA A 240 -51.41 49.03 -3.06
CA ALA A 240 -50.10 48.88 -2.41
C ALA A 240 -49.90 47.48 -1.81
N SER A 241 -50.96 46.85 -1.30
CA SER A 241 -50.92 45.46 -0.81
C SER A 241 -50.76 44.47 -1.95
N ASP A 242 -51.58 44.61 -3.00
CA ASP A 242 -51.59 43.65 -4.11
C ASP A 242 -50.35 43.78 -5.01
N SER A 243 -49.81 44.99 -5.20
CA SER A 243 -48.52 45.19 -5.88
C SER A 243 -47.33 44.67 -5.07
N LEU A 244 -47.32 44.78 -3.74
CA LEU A 244 -46.32 44.13 -2.89
C LEU A 244 -46.42 42.60 -2.96
N ALA A 245 -47.64 42.06 -2.92
CA ALA A 245 -47.88 40.62 -3.08
C ALA A 245 -47.47 40.12 -4.47
N GLN A 246 -47.65 40.94 -5.52
CA GLN A 246 -47.19 40.68 -6.88
C GLN A 246 -45.66 40.65 -6.94
N ALA A 247 -44.99 41.68 -6.42
CA ALA A 247 -43.53 41.77 -6.40
C ALA A 247 -42.88 40.64 -5.59
N LEU A 248 -43.51 40.18 -4.49
CA LEU A 248 -43.06 39.01 -3.73
C LEU A 248 -43.22 37.71 -4.53
N ARG A 249 -44.34 37.53 -5.24
CA ARG A 249 -44.57 36.36 -6.12
C ARG A 249 -43.58 36.34 -7.30
N GLU A 250 -43.30 37.49 -7.90
CA GLU A 250 -42.30 37.65 -8.95
C GLU A 250 -40.87 37.40 -8.43
N LYS A 251 -40.51 37.90 -7.24
CA LYS A 251 -39.23 37.62 -6.60
C LYS A 251 -39.04 36.13 -6.30
N VAL A 252 -40.08 35.44 -5.83
CA VAL A 252 -40.04 33.97 -5.61
C VAL A 252 -39.90 33.23 -6.94
N ALA A 253 -40.63 33.62 -7.99
CA ALA A 253 -40.48 33.04 -9.33
C ALA A 253 -39.06 33.25 -9.90
N ALA A 254 -38.49 34.45 -9.74
CA ALA A 254 -37.13 34.77 -10.16
C ALA A 254 -36.09 33.95 -9.40
N LEU A 255 -36.22 33.78 -8.08
CA LEU A 255 -35.33 32.95 -7.27
C LEU A 255 -35.41 31.46 -7.62
N LEU A 256 -36.61 30.94 -7.92
CA LEU A 256 -36.78 29.56 -8.40
C LEU A 256 -36.13 29.35 -9.78
N LEU A 257 -36.26 30.32 -10.70
CA LEU A 257 -35.58 30.28 -12.00
C LEU A 257 -34.05 30.37 -11.85
N LEU A 258 -33.55 31.22 -10.95
CA LEU A 258 -32.13 31.34 -10.66
C LEU A 258 -31.57 30.03 -10.09
N SER A 259 -32.27 29.41 -9.14
CA SER A 259 -31.89 28.13 -8.53
C SER A 259 -31.85 26.99 -9.55
N GLN A 260 -32.85 26.89 -10.45
CA GLN A 260 -32.81 25.92 -11.56
C GLN A 260 -31.68 26.20 -12.56
N GLN A 261 -31.32 27.47 -12.76
CA GLN A 261 -30.21 27.85 -13.63
C GLN A 261 -28.85 27.50 -12.99
N GLU A 262 -28.69 27.69 -11.68
CA GLU A 262 -27.52 27.26 -10.91
C GLU A 262 -27.37 25.74 -10.90
N GLU A 263 -28.47 24.99 -10.72
CA GLU A 263 -28.48 23.52 -10.80
C GLU A 263 -28.02 23.04 -12.19
N ARG A 264 -28.58 23.58 -13.28
CA ARG A 264 -28.12 23.27 -14.64
C ARG A 264 -26.64 23.60 -14.84
N HIS A 265 -26.20 24.80 -14.42
CA HIS A 265 -24.79 25.20 -14.50
C HIS A 265 -23.85 24.34 -13.66
N LEU A 266 -24.33 23.65 -12.62
CA LEU A 266 -23.55 22.69 -11.84
C LEU A 266 -23.52 21.31 -12.52
N LEU A 267 -24.66 20.85 -13.04
CA LEU A 267 -24.77 19.61 -13.80
C LEU A 267 -23.95 19.66 -15.11
N ASP A 268 -24.03 20.76 -15.86
CA ASP A 268 -23.26 20.98 -17.09
C ASP A 268 -21.75 21.02 -16.81
N ARG A 269 -21.31 21.63 -15.70
CA ARG A 269 -19.89 21.58 -15.28
C ARG A 269 -19.45 20.15 -14.97
N ASN A 270 -20.24 19.40 -14.20
CA ASN A 270 -19.93 18.01 -13.85
C ASN A 270 -19.91 17.10 -15.09
N LEU A 271 -20.86 17.28 -16.01
CA LEU A 271 -20.92 16.56 -17.29
C LEU A 271 -19.71 16.89 -18.17
N ASN A 272 -19.34 18.17 -18.29
CA ASN A 272 -18.15 18.57 -19.05
C ASN A 272 -16.85 18.03 -18.44
N VAL A 273 -16.70 18.01 -17.10
CA VAL A 273 -15.55 17.38 -16.43
C VAL A 273 -15.51 15.87 -16.68
N ALA A 274 -16.66 15.18 -16.67
CA ALA A 274 -16.74 13.75 -16.96
C ALA A 274 -16.40 13.44 -18.44
N LEU A 275 -16.90 14.25 -19.38
CA LEU A 275 -16.57 14.14 -20.80
C LEU A 275 -15.08 14.43 -21.05
N GLN A 276 -14.52 15.49 -20.49
CA GLN A 276 -13.10 15.82 -20.60
C GLN A 276 -12.22 14.66 -20.09
N LYS A 277 -12.53 14.11 -18.92
CA LYS A 277 -11.82 12.93 -18.38
C LYS A 277 -11.89 11.74 -19.33
N LYS A 278 -13.03 11.49 -19.98
CA LYS A 278 -13.19 10.41 -20.98
C LYS A 278 -12.46 10.69 -22.30
N ILE A 279 -12.42 11.95 -22.76
CA ILE A 279 -11.62 12.36 -23.91
C ILE A 279 -10.14 12.10 -23.65
N GLU A 280 -9.61 12.48 -22.48
CA GLU A 280 -8.23 12.21 -22.11
C GLU A 280 -7.93 10.71 -21.95
N GLU A 281 -8.85 9.93 -21.38
CA GLU A 281 -8.74 8.47 -21.27
C GLU A 281 -8.63 7.82 -22.67
N LEU A 282 -9.49 8.23 -23.61
CA LEU A 282 -9.42 7.79 -25.00
C LEU A 282 -8.14 8.25 -25.70
N GLN A 283 -7.65 9.47 -25.44
CA GLN A 283 -6.36 9.95 -25.97
C GLN A 283 -5.16 9.17 -25.41
N ARG A 284 -5.15 8.83 -24.11
CA ARG A 284 -4.12 7.97 -23.49
C ARG A 284 -4.14 6.58 -24.14
N ASN A 285 -5.32 5.97 -24.27
CA ASN A 285 -5.48 4.66 -24.89
C ASN A 285 -5.05 4.66 -26.37
N LEU A 286 -5.42 5.69 -27.13
CA LEU A 286 -5.01 5.83 -28.54
C LEU A 286 -3.49 6.01 -28.68
N ARG A 287 -2.86 6.81 -27.82
CA ARG A 287 -1.39 6.96 -27.77
C ARG A 287 -0.71 5.63 -27.42
N GLN A 288 -1.23 4.89 -26.44
CA GLN A 288 -0.69 3.58 -26.07
C GLN A 288 -0.80 2.57 -27.21
N VAL A 289 -1.98 2.39 -27.80
CA VAL A 289 -2.19 1.46 -28.94
C VAL A 289 -1.35 1.86 -30.14
N THR A 290 -1.16 3.16 -30.39
CA THR A 290 -0.27 3.65 -31.45
C THR A 290 1.20 3.33 -31.14
N ASN A 291 1.65 3.56 -29.91
CA ASN A 291 3.02 3.26 -29.48
C ASN A 291 3.34 1.76 -29.55
N GLU A 292 2.44 0.89 -29.06
CA GLU A 292 2.64 -0.56 -29.16
C GLU A 292 2.61 -1.03 -30.63
N LYS A 293 1.76 -0.45 -31.48
CA LYS A 293 1.74 -0.74 -32.93
C LYS A 293 3.04 -0.28 -33.61
N VAL A 294 3.56 0.90 -33.28
CA VAL A 294 4.84 1.41 -33.80
C VAL A 294 6.00 0.54 -33.32
N LYS A 295 6.00 0.13 -32.04
CA LYS A 295 6.99 -0.80 -31.46
C LYS A 295 6.96 -2.15 -32.17
N ALA A 296 5.79 -2.76 -32.35
CA ALA A 296 5.64 -4.02 -33.08
C ALA A 296 6.07 -3.92 -34.55
N LEU A 297 5.81 -2.78 -35.22
CA LEU A 297 6.31 -2.52 -36.58
C LEU A 297 7.83 -2.33 -36.64
N MET A 298 8.42 -1.65 -35.65
CA MET A 298 9.86 -1.46 -35.52
C MET A 298 10.59 -2.78 -35.20
N GLU A 299 9.99 -3.61 -34.35
CA GLU A 299 10.46 -4.95 -34.01
C GLU A 299 10.36 -5.90 -35.20
N LEU A 300 9.24 -5.89 -35.95
CA LEU A 300 9.08 -6.61 -37.20
C LEU A 300 10.10 -6.16 -38.26
N ALA A 301 10.42 -4.86 -38.33
CA ALA A 301 11.49 -4.35 -39.19
C ALA A 301 12.87 -4.83 -38.73
N ARG A 302 13.15 -4.85 -37.42
CA ARG A 302 14.39 -5.39 -36.84
C ARG A 302 14.55 -6.88 -37.11
N LEU A 303 13.50 -7.67 -36.93
CA LEU A 303 13.48 -9.11 -37.23
C LEU A 303 13.66 -9.37 -38.73
N ARG A 304 13.01 -8.59 -39.62
CA ARG A 304 13.28 -8.67 -41.07
C ARG A 304 14.73 -8.32 -41.43
N SER A 305 15.32 -7.34 -40.76
CA SER A 305 16.73 -6.98 -40.91
C SER A 305 17.66 -8.09 -40.43
N ILE A 306 17.37 -8.73 -39.29
CA ILE A 306 18.12 -9.88 -38.77
C ILE A 306 18.00 -11.09 -39.72
N VAL A 307 16.80 -11.40 -40.23
CA VAL A 307 16.62 -12.52 -41.19
C VAL A 307 17.35 -12.26 -42.51
N HIS A 308 17.37 -11.02 -43.02
CA HIS A 308 18.26 -10.65 -44.14
C HIS A 308 19.73 -10.80 -43.77
N GLY A 309 20.14 -10.28 -42.60
CA GLY A 309 21.52 -10.34 -42.11
C GLY A 309 22.02 -11.77 -41.91
N MET A 310 21.18 -12.68 -41.42
CA MET A 310 21.48 -14.11 -41.31
C MET A 310 21.61 -14.75 -42.68
N LYS A 311 20.70 -14.46 -43.62
CA LYS A 311 20.76 -14.94 -45.01
C LYS A 311 22.00 -14.45 -45.77
N HIS A 312 22.54 -13.29 -45.41
CA HIS A 312 23.84 -12.79 -45.91
C HIS A 312 25.05 -13.31 -45.12
N ARG A 313 24.91 -13.65 -43.82
CA ARG A 313 25.98 -14.24 -43.00
C ARG A 313 26.23 -15.71 -43.31
N THR A 314 25.23 -16.47 -43.75
CA THR A 314 25.43 -17.82 -44.32
C THR A 314 26.27 -17.85 -45.61
N SER A 315 26.77 -16.70 -46.08
CA SER A 315 27.64 -16.58 -47.25
C SER A 315 28.99 -15.90 -46.99
N LEU A 316 29.34 -15.52 -45.74
CA LEU A 316 30.66 -14.97 -45.39
C LEU A 316 30.99 -15.16 -43.91
N ASP A 317 32.03 -15.95 -43.63
CA ASP A 317 32.77 -15.97 -42.37
C ASP A 317 34.27 -15.77 -42.67
N GLU A 318 34.86 -14.67 -42.17
CA GLU A 318 36.30 -14.57 -41.88
C GLU A 318 36.61 -13.31 -41.05
N LYS A 319 37.47 -13.46 -40.01
CA LYS A 319 38.58 -12.55 -39.65
C LYS A 319 38.28 -11.14 -39.07
N GLY A 320 38.86 -10.81 -37.90
CA GLY A 320 39.04 -9.41 -37.47
C GLY A 320 39.30 -9.15 -35.97
N GLU A 321 40.57 -9.04 -35.58
CA GLU A 321 41.08 -8.82 -34.21
C GLU A 321 40.76 -7.46 -33.52
N LYS A 322 41.19 -7.37 -32.24
CA LYS A 322 41.77 -6.19 -31.52
C LYS A 322 40.87 -5.14 -30.82
N SER A 323 40.69 -5.38 -29.51
CA SER A 323 41.04 -4.51 -28.37
C SER A 323 40.87 -2.98 -28.43
N ASN A 324 40.16 -2.43 -27.43
CA ASN A 324 40.67 -1.35 -26.55
C ASN A 324 39.77 -1.14 -25.31
N PRO A 325 40.32 -1.04 -24.08
CA PRO A 325 39.57 -0.64 -22.89
C PRO A 325 39.84 0.83 -22.51
N ALA A 326 38.79 1.66 -22.45
CA ALA A 326 38.86 2.99 -21.84
C ALA A 326 38.37 2.92 -20.38
N VAL A 327 39.18 3.39 -19.43
CA VAL A 327 38.85 3.44 -18.00
C VAL A 327 38.56 4.88 -17.62
N GLU A 328 37.34 5.18 -17.15
CA GLU A 328 37.13 6.38 -16.35
C GLU A 328 36.08 6.23 -15.22
N ARG A 329 36.08 7.23 -14.34
CA ARG A 329 35.70 7.19 -12.92
C ARG A 329 34.21 6.87 -12.68
N GLY A 330 33.94 5.86 -11.85
CA GLY A 330 32.58 5.52 -11.42
C GLY A 330 32.48 4.45 -10.32
N GLY A 331 33.43 4.42 -9.37
CA GLY A 331 33.69 3.25 -8.52
C GLY A 331 33.74 3.49 -7.01
N LYS A 332 32.59 3.34 -6.32
CA LYS A 332 32.56 2.82 -4.93
C LYS A 332 31.23 2.16 -4.55
N LEU A 333 30.09 2.81 -4.80
CA LEU A 333 28.77 2.22 -4.58
C LEU A 333 28.41 1.15 -5.63
N LYS A 334 28.68 1.45 -6.91
CA LYS A 334 28.41 0.56 -8.06
C LYS A 334 29.22 -0.74 -8.04
N SER A 335 30.31 -0.82 -7.28
CA SER A 335 31.08 -2.05 -7.04
C SER A 335 30.57 -2.85 -5.83
N LEU A 336 29.99 -2.21 -4.81
CA LEU A 336 29.30 -2.91 -3.70
C LEU A 336 28.00 -3.59 -4.18
N LEU A 337 27.23 -2.91 -5.02
CA LEU A 337 26.03 -3.45 -5.68
C LEU A 337 26.33 -4.65 -6.62
N LYS A 338 27.55 -4.74 -7.15
CA LYS A 338 28.05 -5.88 -7.94
C LYS A 338 28.68 -7.00 -7.10
N LYS A 339 29.12 -6.70 -5.88
CA LYS A 339 29.74 -7.68 -4.96
C LYS A 339 28.69 -8.40 -4.09
N THR A 340 27.59 -7.72 -3.79
CA THR A 340 26.34 -8.37 -3.39
C THR A 340 25.67 -8.96 -4.64
N ARG A 341 24.96 -10.10 -4.52
CA ARG A 341 24.27 -10.73 -5.67
C ARG A 341 23.04 -9.95 -6.17
N LEU A 342 22.82 -8.74 -5.65
CA LEU A 342 21.73 -7.85 -6.05
C LEU A 342 21.86 -7.39 -7.51
N SER A 343 23.08 -7.20 -8.03
CA SER A 343 23.26 -6.88 -9.46
C SER A 343 22.68 -7.94 -10.39
N ASN A 344 22.60 -9.20 -9.99
CA ASN A 344 22.02 -10.24 -10.83
C ASN A 344 20.49 -10.20 -10.81
N LEU A 345 19.87 -9.76 -9.71
CA LEU A 345 18.43 -9.49 -9.66
C LEU A 345 18.06 -8.23 -10.46
N ILE A 346 18.91 -7.21 -10.45
CA ILE A 346 18.72 -5.96 -11.21
C ILE A 346 18.97 -6.21 -12.71
N SER A 347 20.11 -6.77 -13.10
CA SER A 347 20.41 -7.03 -14.52
C SER A 347 19.60 -8.17 -15.12
N SER A 348 19.09 -9.14 -14.35
CA SER A 348 18.10 -10.10 -14.86
C SER A 348 16.73 -9.46 -15.14
N LEU A 349 16.48 -8.24 -14.62
CA LEU A 349 15.25 -7.49 -14.86
C LEU A 349 15.41 -6.49 -16.02
N ASP A 350 16.60 -5.89 -16.18
CA ASP A 350 16.91 -4.98 -17.29
C ASP A 350 17.39 -5.68 -18.57
N THR A 351 17.90 -6.91 -18.50
CA THR A 351 18.35 -7.70 -19.67
C THR A 351 17.88 -9.17 -19.63
N SER A 352 16.58 -9.39 -19.48
CA SER A 352 15.94 -10.66 -19.89
C SER A 352 14.50 -10.43 -20.32
N GLY A 353 14.10 -11.04 -21.44
CA GLY A 353 12.78 -10.81 -22.05
C GLY A 353 12.62 -11.43 -23.44
N ASN A 354 13.32 -12.53 -23.72
CA ASN A 354 13.19 -13.26 -24.97
C ASN A 354 12.66 -14.66 -24.69
N GLU A 355 11.52 -14.98 -25.30
CA GLU A 355 10.94 -16.31 -25.53
C GLU A 355 10.64 -17.21 -24.31
N ASP A 356 9.33 -17.38 -24.10
CA ASP A 356 8.64 -18.66 -24.10
C ASP A 356 9.21 -19.85 -23.32
N HIS A 357 8.47 -20.25 -22.29
CA HIS A 357 7.87 -21.58 -22.35
C HIS A 357 6.36 -21.53 -22.09
N ALA A 358 5.59 -21.50 -23.18
CA ALA A 358 4.21 -21.95 -23.13
C ALA A 358 4.20 -23.48 -22.98
N HIS A 359 3.88 -23.97 -21.79
CA HIS A 359 3.36 -25.32 -21.62
C HIS A 359 1.85 -25.25 -21.41
N ARG A 360 1.14 -25.40 -22.53
CA ARG A 360 -0.23 -25.89 -22.54
C ARG A 360 -0.27 -27.20 -21.74
N ILE A 361 -1.16 -27.28 -20.76
CA ILE A 361 -1.78 -28.55 -20.39
C ILE A 361 -3.26 -28.39 -20.70
N ASN A 362 -3.63 -28.78 -21.92
CA ASN A 362 -4.98 -29.29 -22.17
C ASN A 362 -4.94 -30.75 -21.70
N CYS A 363 -5.29 -30.98 -20.45
CA CYS A 363 -5.91 -32.23 -20.03
C CYS A 363 -7.34 -31.87 -19.68
N ASP A 364 -8.29 -32.57 -20.28
CA ASP A 364 -9.66 -32.61 -19.77
C ASP A 364 -9.69 -33.41 -18.45
N ASP A 365 -10.82 -33.27 -17.75
CA ASP A 365 -11.21 -33.95 -16.50
C ASP A 365 -10.75 -33.34 -15.15
N ASP A 366 -11.69 -33.48 -14.19
CA ASP A 366 -11.83 -33.10 -12.78
C ASP A 366 -10.88 -32.10 -12.04
N GLY A 367 -11.39 -31.55 -10.93
CA GLY A 367 -10.55 -31.40 -9.73
C GLY A 367 -9.97 -30.02 -9.37
N THR A 368 -10.82 -29.09 -8.97
CA THR A 368 -10.52 -27.99 -8.00
C THR A 368 -9.67 -26.79 -8.48
N SER A 369 -10.16 -25.57 -8.20
CA SER A 369 -9.52 -24.31 -8.61
C SER A 369 -8.49 -23.75 -7.61
N ILE A 370 -7.30 -23.35 -8.08
CA ILE A 370 -6.38 -22.46 -7.34
C ILE A 370 -6.06 -21.22 -8.19
N LYS A 371 -6.69 -20.08 -7.86
CA LYS A 371 -6.39 -18.77 -8.48
C LYS A 371 -5.26 -18.07 -7.73
N PHE A 372 -4.08 -17.98 -8.35
CA PHE A 372 -2.94 -17.27 -7.76
C PHE A 372 -3.20 -15.76 -7.60
N LYS A 373 -2.99 -15.27 -6.37
CA LYS A 373 -3.32 -13.91 -5.88
C LYS A 373 -2.37 -12.79 -6.37
N TYR A 374 -1.61 -13.02 -7.43
CA TYR A 374 -0.31 -12.36 -7.67
C TYR A 374 -0.27 -10.96 -8.34
N PRO A 375 -1.29 -10.41 -9.05
CA PRO A 375 -1.09 -9.18 -9.81
C PRO A 375 -0.96 -7.92 -8.93
N VAL A 376 -1.63 -7.88 -7.78
CA VAL A 376 -1.62 -6.71 -6.89
C VAL A 376 -0.25 -6.53 -6.23
N ASP A 377 0.37 -7.61 -5.76
CA ASP A 377 1.63 -7.54 -5.06
C ASP A 377 2.83 -7.34 -6.02
N PHE A 378 2.72 -7.74 -7.29
CA PHE A 378 3.65 -7.31 -8.33
C PHE A 378 3.60 -5.80 -8.59
N VAL A 379 2.40 -5.21 -8.66
CA VAL A 379 2.24 -3.74 -8.79
C VAL A 379 2.75 -3.01 -7.54
N ARG A 380 2.47 -3.53 -6.34
CA ARG A 380 3.02 -3.02 -5.07
C ARG A 380 4.55 -2.99 -5.09
N LEU A 381 5.17 -4.11 -5.45
CA LEU A 381 6.64 -4.24 -5.53
C LEU A 381 7.26 -3.30 -6.57
N ARG A 382 6.55 -3.03 -7.69
CA ARG A 382 6.98 -2.03 -8.68
C ARG A 382 6.91 -0.59 -8.17
N ILE A 383 5.89 -0.25 -7.37
CA ILE A 383 5.77 1.07 -6.74
C ILE A 383 6.88 1.24 -5.69
N GLU A 384 7.05 0.27 -4.81
CA GLU A 384 8.07 0.26 -3.76
C GLU A 384 9.49 0.38 -4.33
N ASN A 385 9.81 -0.34 -5.41
CA ASN A 385 11.09 -0.24 -6.11
C ASN A 385 11.30 1.14 -6.78
N ALA A 386 10.23 1.75 -7.33
CA ALA A 386 10.29 3.13 -7.84
C ALA A 386 10.56 4.15 -6.73
N THR A 387 9.89 4.04 -5.58
CA THR A 387 10.13 4.90 -4.40
C THR A 387 11.54 4.70 -3.82
N PHE A 388 12.07 3.48 -3.80
CA PHE A 388 13.47 3.26 -3.42
C PHE A 388 14.45 3.92 -4.41
N LYS A 389 14.17 3.88 -5.71
CA LYS A 389 14.99 4.57 -6.72
C LYS A 389 14.96 6.10 -6.53
N GLU A 390 13.79 6.67 -6.32
CA GLU A 390 13.59 8.10 -6.03
C GLU A 390 14.35 8.52 -4.76
N SER A 391 14.25 7.74 -3.68
CA SER A 391 14.99 7.98 -2.44
C SER A 391 16.52 7.91 -2.62
N ILE A 392 17.04 7.02 -3.46
CA ILE A 392 18.47 6.96 -3.80
C ILE A 392 18.89 8.21 -4.59
N GLU A 393 18.09 8.63 -5.58
CA GLU A 393 18.37 9.83 -6.39
C GLU A 393 18.34 11.12 -5.54
N SER A 394 17.42 11.22 -4.57
CA SER A 394 17.40 12.28 -3.55
C SER A 394 18.66 12.25 -2.66
N LEU A 395 19.07 11.07 -2.17
CA LEU A 395 20.26 10.93 -1.34
C LEU A 395 21.55 11.28 -2.10
N GLU A 396 21.62 11.02 -3.41
CA GLU A 396 22.72 11.48 -4.26
C GLU A 396 22.72 13.02 -4.45
N HIS A 397 21.54 13.66 -4.54
CA HIS A 397 21.41 15.12 -4.52
C HIS A 397 21.83 15.74 -3.17
N LEU A 398 21.45 15.13 -2.05
CA LEU A 398 21.90 15.55 -0.72
C LEU A 398 23.43 15.39 -0.56
N THR A 399 23.99 14.28 -1.04
CA THR A 399 25.43 14.01 -0.97
C THR A 399 26.24 15.01 -1.81
N THR A 400 25.73 15.40 -2.99
CA THR A 400 26.41 16.38 -3.86
C THR A 400 26.30 17.81 -3.33
N THR A 401 25.14 18.23 -2.81
CA THR A 401 24.99 19.55 -2.16
C THR A 401 25.85 19.68 -0.90
N ILE A 402 25.91 18.66 -0.03
CA ILE A 402 26.83 18.64 1.13
C ILE A 402 28.30 18.73 0.68
N HIS A 403 28.68 18.02 -0.38
CA HIS A 403 30.05 18.11 -0.92
C HIS A 403 30.38 19.53 -1.42
N ARG A 404 29.42 20.19 -2.08
CA ARG A 404 29.57 21.54 -2.64
C ARG A 404 29.66 22.60 -1.54
N LEU A 405 28.78 22.55 -0.52
CA LEU A 405 28.90 23.36 0.70
C LEU A 405 30.28 23.19 1.37
N ARG A 406 30.79 21.96 1.48
CA ARG A 406 32.14 21.71 2.00
C ARG A 406 33.24 22.33 1.14
N LEU A 407 33.08 22.36 -0.19
CA LEU A 407 34.04 23.01 -1.08
C LEU A 407 34.01 24.54 -0.94
N SER A 408 32.83 25.17 -0.84
CA SER A 408 32.73 26.62 -0.61
C SER A 408 33.21 27.02 0.79
N LEU A 409 32.99 26.18 1.82
CA LEU A 409 33.62 26.38 3.15
C LEU A 409 35.15 26.27 3.10
N MET A 410 35.71 25.41 2.23
CA MET A 410 37.16 25.39 2.00
C MET A 410 37.62 26.64 1.23
N LYS A 411 36.91 27.08 0.19
CA LYS A 411 37.21 28.36 -0.51
C LYS A 411 37.25 29.53 0.46
N ALA A 412 36.24 29.70 1.32
CA ALA A 412 36.16 30.83 2.24
C ALA A 412 37.34 30.85 3.24
N ARG A 413 37.73 29.67 3.75
CA ARG A 413 38.92 29.50 4.60
C ARG A 413 40.24 29.72 3.86
N ASP A 414 40.34 29.29 2.61
CA ASP A 414 41.55 29.46 1.80
C ASP A 414 41.67 30.92 1.28
N ALA A 415 40.55 31.66 1.18
CA ALA A 415 40.50 33.10 0.93
C ALA A 415 40.93 33.94 2.14
N GLU A 416 40.60 33.52 3.38
CA GLU A 416 41.14 34.10 4.62
C GLU A 416 42.69 34.00 4.69
N ALA A 417 43.28 33.01 4.01
CA ALA A 417 44.73 32.84 3.89
C ALA A 417 45.34 33.58 2.67
N SER A 418 44.53 34.28 1.86
CA SER A 418 44.97 35.06 0.70
C SER A 418 45.17 36.53 1.08
N PRO A 419 46.24 37.20 0.60
CA PRO A 419 46.40 38.65 0.78
C PRO A 419 45.52 39.49 -0.19
N ASP A 420 44.66 38.85 -0.99
CA ASP A 420 43.97 39.47 -2.12
C ASP A 420 42.44 39.59 -1.89
N GLY A 421 42.02 40.77 -1.46
CA GLY A 421 40.64 41.28 -1.57
C GLY A 421 39.63 40.80 -0.53
N VAL A 422 39.21 41.72 0.35
CA VAL A 422 38.00 41.61 1.21
C VAL A 422 36.79 41.13 0.41
N GLY A 423 36.59 41.67 -0.80
CA GLY A 423 35.53 41.27 -1.72
C GLY A 423 35.49 39.75 -2.00
N SER A 424 36.65 39.11 -2.19
CA SER A 424 36.75 37.66 -2.46
C SER A 424 36.26 36.82 -1.26
N ILE A 425 36.55 37.26 -0.04
CA ILE A 425 36.06 36.63 1.19
C ILE A 425 34.54 36.81 1.29
N THR A 426 34.00 38.00 1.01
CA THR A 426 32.54 38.24 1.04
C THR A 426 31.77 37.46 -0.04
N GLU A 427 32.36 37.24 -1.21
CA GLU A 427 31.79 36.41 -2.29
C GLU A 427 31.80 34.91 -1.90
N ALA A 428 32.91 34.43 -1.35
CA ALA A 428 33.01 33.04 -0.86
C ALA A 428 32.07 32.77 0.34
N LEU A 429 31.79 33.77 1.18
CA LEU A 429 30.79 33.67 2.25
C LEU A 429 29.35 33.66 1.71
N GLU A 430 29.04 34.39 0.63
CA GLU A 430 27.71 34.29 0.00
C GLU A 430 27.52 32.92 -0.69
N GLU A 431 28.55 32.36 -1.34
CA GLU A 431 28.50 30.96 -1.82
C GLU A 431 28.15 29.98 -0.68
N VAL A 432 28.78 30.12 0.49
CA VAL A 432 28.50 29.28 1.67
C VAL A 432 27.05 29.46 2.14
N ILE A 433 26.53 30.69 2.13
CA ILE A 433 25.16 31.01 2.53
C ILE A 433 24.13 30.40 1.55
N ASP A 434 24.37 30.47 0.24
CA ASP A 434 23.50 29.87 -0.78
C ASP A 434 23.58 28.34 -0.80
N GLU A 435 24.76 27.76 -0.69
CA GLU A 435 24.91 26.31 -0.56
C GLU A 435 24.26 25.76 0.72
N ALA A 436 24.28 26.52 1.83
CA ALA A 436 23.55 26.15 3.04
C ALA A 436 22.02 26.14 2.82
N LYS A 437 21.45 27.12 2.09
CA LYS A 437 20.03 27.12 1.70
C LYS A 437 19.68 25.88 0.85
N LEU A 438 20.56 25.49 -0.07
CA LEU A 438 20.37 24.33 -0.94
C LEU A 438 20.51 23.00 -0.20
N VAL A 439 21.48 22.86 0.72
CA VAL A 439 21.60 21.69 1.61
C VAL A 439 20.39 21.56 2.54
N LYS A 440 19.89 22.67 3.12
CA LYS A 440 18.67 22.65 3.96
C LYS A 440 17.46 22.13 3.17
N THR A 441 17.31 22.59 1.93
CA THR A 441 16.24 22.14 1.03
C THR A 441 16.39 20.66 0.67
N ALA A 442 17.62 20.19 0.40
CA ALA A 442 17.91 18.79 0.10
C ALA A 442 17.73 17.86 1.32
N LEU A 443 18.02 18.31 2.54
CA LEU A 443 17.78 17.56 3.77
C LEU A 443 16.29 17.29 3.97
N GLY A 444 15.44 18.30 3.70
CA GLY A 444 13.98 18.18 3.80
C GLY A 444 13.37 17.22 2.77
N SER A 445 13.96 17.09 1.57
CA SER A 445 13.44 16.20 0.52
C SER A 445 14.02 14.77 0.53
N SER A 446 15.18 14.55 1.17
CA SER A 446 15.94 13.29 1.00
C SER A 446 15.90 12.35 2.20
N LEU A 447 15.41 12.80 3.36
CA LEU A 447 15.29 12.00 4.58
C LEU A 447 13.81 11.69 4.85
N PRO A 448 13.38 10.42 4.88
CA PRO A 448 11.98 10.08 5.08
C PRO A 448 11.50 10.46 6.48
N VAL A 449 10.30 11.05 6.58
CA VAL A 449 9.67 11.55 7.82
C VAL A 449 9.12 10.40 8.69
N SER A 450 9.89 9.32 8.84
CA SER A 450 9.49 8.10 9.56
C SER A 450 10.67 7.19 9.89
N TRP A 451 11.46 7.54 10.91
CA TRP A 451 12.20 6.56 11.74
C TRP A 451 12.39 7.12 13.15
N SER A 452 11.30 7.20 13.94
CA SER A 452 11.36 7.77 15.29
C SER A 452 12.17 6.90 16.26
N ALA A 453 13.43 7.26 16.52
CA ALA A 453 14.17 6.76 17.66
C ALA A 453 13.41 7.14 18.96
N GLU A 454 13.16 6.17 19.85
CA GLU A 454 12.38 6.37 21.09
C GLU A 454 13.27 7.02 22.16
N ALA A 455 13.61 8.30 21.96
CA ALA A 455 14.38 9.12 22.90
C ALA A 455 13.53 9.52 24.11
N GLU A 456 13.47 8.66 25.12
CA GLU A 456 12.97 9.01 26.44
C GLU A 456 13.97 9.93 27.16
N SER A 457 13.61 11.20 27.31
CA SER A 457 14.18 12.08 28.33
C SER A 457 13.04 12.93 28.88
N GLY A 458 12.49 12.47 30.00
CA GLY A 458 11.43 13.17 30.71
C GLY A 458 11.98 14.19 31.69
N LEU A 459 11.35 15.35 31.72
CA LEU A 459 11.29 16.20 32.91
C LEU A 459 9.83 16.63 33.08
N PHE A 460 9.36 16.62 34.32
CA PHE A 460 7.98 16.90 34.72
C PHE A 460 8.02 18.11 35.66
N ASN A 461 6.96 18.93 35.64
CA ASN A 461 6.87 20.25 36.29
C ASN A 461 7.86 21.29 35.72
N GLU A 462 7.61 22.60 35.77
CA GLU A 462 6.45 23.42 36.20
C GLU A 462 6.33 24.57 35.15
N SER A 463 5.20 25.23 34.89
CA SER A 463 4.05 25.56 35.75
C SER A 463 2.73 25.52 34.97
N LEU A 464 1.62 25.48 35.71
CA LEU A 464 0.30 25.85 35.21
C LEU A 464 0.22 27.38 35.02
N ILE A 465 -0.61 27.85 34.08
CA ILE A 465 -0.98 29.26 33.88
C ILE A 465 0.20 30.20 33.53
N ASN A 466 0.38 30.46 32.23
CA ASN A 466 0.37 31.84 31.74
C ASN A 466 -0.18 31.91 30.30
N GLU A 467 -0.63 33.09 29.89
CA GLU A 467 -1.22 33.41 28.58
C GLU A 467 -0.29 32.98 27.41
N MET A 468 -0.70 32.40 26.27
CA MET A 468 -1.89 32.53 25.41
C MET A 468 -2.02 33.91 24.74
N ILE A 469 -1.93 33.95 23.40
CA ILE A 469 -1.80 35.17 22.56
C ILE A 469 -0.36 35.73 22.55
N ASP A 470 0.54 35.03 21.85
CA ASP A 470 1.04 35.58 20.57
C ASP A 470 1.45 34.43 19.62
N ASP A 471 1.72 34.83 18.38
CA ASP A 471 2.09 34.09 17.16
C ASP A 471 0.99 33.28 16.45
N CYS A 472 0.49 33.88 15.37
CA CYS A 472 -0.29 33.23 14.32
C CYS A 472 0.64 32.57 13.29
N GLY A 473 1.62 31.80 13.78
CA GLY A 473 2.69 31.18 12.99
C GLY A 473 2.25 29.86 12.37
N ASP A 474 2.11 29.83 11.04
CA ASP A 474 1.93 28.58 10.29
C ASP A 474 3.13 27.65 10.53
N SER A 475 2.87 26.49 11.13
CA SER A 475 3.87 25.45 11.35
C SER A 475 3.27 24.07 11.17
N GLY A 476 3.24 23.62 9.92
CA GLY A 476 3.21 22.20 9.54
C GLY A 476 4.44 21.46 10.06
N SER A 477 4.55 21.33 11.38
CA SER A 477 5.61 20.62 12.08
C SER A 477 5.45 19.12 11.94
N GLU A 478 5.78 18.63 10.75
CA GLU A 478 6.25 17.27 10.57
C GLU A 478 7.24 16.93 11.69
N LYS A 479 7.09 15.74 12.29
CA LYS A 479 8.08 15.25 13.24
C LYS A 479 9.30 14.75 12.48
N LEU A 480 10.13 15.71 12.07
CA LEU A 480 11.49 15.50 11.59
C LEU A 480 12.18 14.50 12.52
N ASP A 481 12.89 13.53 11.94
CA ASP A 481 13.74 12.65 12.73
C ASP A 481 14.82 13.48 13.44
N SER A 482 15.27 13.01 14.60
CA SER A 482 16.43 13.48 15.34
C SER A 482 17.65 13.77 14.46
N VAL A 483 17.94 12.92 13.46
CA VAL A 483 19.05 13.13 12.51
C VAL A 483 18.76 14.28 11.55
N THR A 484 17.52 14.40 11.05
CA THR A 484 17.11 15.51 10.19
C THR A 484 17.11 16.84 10.95
N ALA A 485 16.59 16.86 12.18
CA ALA A 485 16.57 18.04 13.05
C ALA A 485 17.99 18.55 13.34
N ALA A 486 18.89 17.66 13.81
CA ALA A 486 20.30 18.00 14.02
C ALA A 486 20.98 18.46 12.72
N GLY A 487 20.66 17.86 11.57
CA GLY A 487 21.15 18.30 10.25
C GLY A 487 20.69 19.72 9.89
N PHE A 488 19.42 20.04 10.13
CA PHE A 488 18.87 21.40 9.93
C PHE A 488 19.52 22.42 10.87
N GLU A 489 19.68 22.09 12.16
CA GLU A 489 20.36 22.95 13.15
C GLU A 489 21.81 23.21 12.75
N MET A 490 22.57 22.18 12.36
CA MET A 490 23.96 22.32 11.90
C MET A 490 24.09 23.21 10.66
N VAL A 491 23.15 23.12 9.70
CA VAL A 491 23.18 23.94 8.48
C VAL A 491 22.78 25.39 8.77
N GLU A 492 21.82 25.63 9.65
CA GLU A 492 21.48 26.99 10.10
C GLU A 492 22.60 27.62 10.94
N LEU A 493 23.31 26.85 11.77
CA LEU A 493 24.50 27.33 12.49
C LEU A 493 25.64 27.73 11.54
N VAL A 494 25.90 26.94 10.48
CA VAL A 494 26.89 27.29 9.44
C VAL A 494 26.49 28.56 8.69
N LYS A 495 25.21 28.68 8.31
CA LYS A 495 24.65 29.87 7.65
C LYS A 495 24.76 31.12 8.55
N LEU A 496 24.37 31.01 9.82
CA LEU A 496 24.46 32.10 10.80
C LEU A 496 25.91 32.54 11.04
N ALA A 497 26.84 31.59 11.17
CA ALA A 497 28.27 31.89 11.32
C ALA A 497 28.83 32.63 10.09
N ALA A 498 28.46 32.20 8.87
CA ALA A 498 28.86 32.88 7.64
C ALA A 498 28.27 34.29 7.54
N GLN A 499 27.03 34.49 7.99
CA GLN A 499 26.39 35.82 8.05
C GLN A 499 27.11 36.75 9.04
N ILE A 500 27.41 36.29 10.27
CA ILE A 500 28.12 37.09 11.29
C ILE A 500 29.54 37.44 10.86
N LEU A 501 30.24 36.52 10.18
CA LEU A 501 31.58 36.79 9.62
C LEU A 501 31.51 37.83 8.49
N LYS A 502 30.53 37.71 7.59
CA LYS A 502 30.32 38.68 6.50
C LYS A 502 30.00 40.07 7.04
N GLU A 503 29.12 40.15 8.04
CA GLU A 503 28.71 41.40 8.69
C GLU A 503 29.91 42.15 9.31
N ARG A 504 30.73 41.46 10.12
CA ARG A 504 31.97 42.03 10.69
C ARG A 504 32.93 42.55 9.62
N ILE A 505 33.15 41.77 8.56
CA ILE A 505 34.04 42.15 7.47
C ILE A 505 33.53 43.44 6.78
N THR A 506 32.20 43.58 6.62
CA THR A 506 31.61 44.83 6.09
C THR A 506 31.61 45.99 7.09
N GLU A 507 31.61 45.73 8.41
CA GLU A 507 31.79 46.78 9.42
C GLU A 507 33.23 47.32 9.42
N GLU A 508 34.24 46.44 9.38
CA GLU A 508 35.66 46.81 9.35
C GLU A 508 36.00 47.64 8.09
N ASP A 509 35.49 47.26 6.91
CA ASP A 509 35.61 48.03 5.65
C ASP A 509 35.00 49.45 5.72
N THR A 510 34.10 49.71 6.68
CA THR A 510 33.53 51.06 6.93
C THR A 510 34.20 51.82 8.07
N GLY A 511 34.96 51.14 8.94
CA GLY A 511 35.63 51.73 10.09
C GLY A 511 36.85 52.59 9.71
N ASP A 512 37.62 52.17 8.71
CA ASP A 512 38.83 52.84 8.23
C ASP A 512 38.57 54.13 7.39
N ALA A 513 37.32 54.62 7.38
CA ALA A 513 36.84 55.75 6.59
C ALA A 513 36.39 56.98 7.43
N SER A 514 36.83 57.11 8.69
CA SER A 514 36.49 58.22 9.62
C SER A 514 37.71 58.92 10.23
#